data_AF-A0A5B7D7Q9-F1
#
_entry.id   AF-A0A5B7D7Q9-F1
#
_cell.length_a   1.000
_cell.length_b   1.000
_cell.length_c   1.000
_cell.angle_alpha   90.00
_cell.angle_beta   90.00
_cell.angle_gamma   90.00
#
_symmetry.space_group_name_H-M   'P 1'
#
loop_
_entity.id
_entity.type
_entity.pdbx_description
1 polymer ?
#
loop_
_entity_poly.entity_id
_entity_poly.type
_entity_poly.pdbx_seq_one_letter_code
_entity_poly.pdbx_strand_id
1 'polypeptide(L)'
;MLLPYHLHWAPPITISFLHLVLFLQSILRILICGGASGALPMPVEDNLRRYYYDFPWNGYCFRVRGPSLCAEHIAEGYISHSFSQPKFFKPWFNTACSRAIHDREVAYKRYLSLPSPESHALYISARNHAKSVLQLAKHYFINRK
;
A
#
# COMPACT_ATOMS: atom_id res chain seq x y z
N MET A 1 53.15 20.49 24.71
CA MET A 1 52.55 19.13 24.69
C MET A 1 51.06 19.27 24.86
N LEU A 2 50.31 19.22 23.75
CA LEU A 2 48.84 19.26 23.71
C LEU A 2 48.34 17.83 23.55
N LEU A 3 47.52 17.37 24.48
CA LEU A 3 46.96 16.02 24.53
C LEU A 3 45.53 16.05 23.91
N PRO A 4 45.20 15.23 22.90
CA PRO A 4 43.90 15.26 22.24
C PRO A 4 43.00 14.12 22.74
N TYR A 5 42.19 14.36 23.77
CA TYR A 5 41.19 13.37 24.21
C TYR A 5 39.91 14.06 24.67
N HIS A 6 39.03 14.42 23.73
CA HIS A 6 37.68 14.90 24.11
C HIS A 6 36.58 14.60 23.08
N LEU A 7 36.64 13.49 22.35
CA LEU A 7 35.58 13.08 21.41
C LEU A 7 35.31 11.56 21.41
N HIS A 8 35.17 10.90 22.56
CA HIS A 8 34.87 9.45 22.57
C HIS A 8 33.60 9.03 23.33
N TRP A 9 32.77 9.95 23.84
CA TRP A 9 31.55 9.54 24.53
C TRP A 9 30.38 10.46 24.22
N ALA A 10 29.98 10.50 22.94
CA ALA A 10 28.60 10.85 22.62
C ALA A 10 27.72 9.65 23.02
N PRO A 11 26.72 9.80 23.91
CA PRO A 11 25.90 8.68 24.33
C PRO A 11 25.21 8.06 23.10
N PRO A 12 25.21 6.72 22.95
CA PRO A 12 24.65 6.02 21.78
C PRO A 12 23.17 6.35 21.49
N ILE A 13 22.49 6.99 22.46
CA ILE A 13 21.15 7.54 22.37
C ILE A 13 21.03 8.58 21.24
N THR A 14 22.04 9.42 21.01
CA THR A 14 21.96 10.48 20.00
C THR A 14 22.05 9.93 18.57
N ILE A 15 22.86 8.89 18.35
CA ILE A 15 22.99 8.23 17.05
C ILE A 15 21.71 7.47 16.72
N SER A 16 21.17 6.70 17.67
CA SER A 16 19.90 6.00 17.47
C SER A 16 18.74 6.95 17.21
N PHE A 17 18.71 8.10 17.89
CA PHE A 17 17.68 9.12 17.67
C PHE A 17 17.77 9.77 16.28
N LEU A 18 18.97 10.12 15.81
CA LEU A 18 19.18 10.66 14.47
C LEU A 18 18.74 9.67 13.38
N HIS A 19 19.02 8.37 13.55
CA HIS A 19 18.56 7.34 12.63
C HIS A 19 17.04 7.20 12.63
N LEU A 20 16.39 7.28 13.80
CA LEU A 20 14.93 7.26 13.89
C LEU A 20 14.29 8.47 13.20
N VAL A 21 14.86 9.66 13.39
CA VAL A 21 14.39 10.90 12.73
C VAL A 21 14.53 10.80 11.21
N LEU A 22 15.69 10.34 10.72
CA LEU A 22 15.93 10.16 9.28
C LEU A 22 15.02 9.07 8.69
N PHE A 23 14.76 8.00 9.44
CA PHE A 23 13.83 6.93 9.06
C PHE A 23 12.38 7.43 8.95
N LEU A 24 11.90 8.15 9.95
CA LEU A 24 10.57 8.78 9.94
C LEU A 24 10.45 9.81 8.81
N GLN A 25 11.51 10.58 8.54
CA GLN A 25 11.55 11.55 7.45
C GLN A 25 11.53 10.87 6.07
N SER A 26 12.17 9.70 5.93
CA SER A 26 12.12 8.88 4.71
C SER A 26 10.73 8.29 4.47
N ILE A 27 10.09 7.73 5.50
CA ILE A 27 8.69 7.28 5.44
C ILE A 27 7.77 8.42 5.02
N LEU A 28 7.91 9.60 5.65
CA LEU A 28 7.10 10.76 5.35
C LEU A 28 7.30 11.22 3.90
N ARG A 29 8.53 11.20 3.39
CA ARG A 29 8.81 11.45 1.96
C ARG A 29 8.16 10.43 1.04
N ILE A 30 8.22 9.13 1.33
CA ILE A 30 7.59 8.09 0.51
C ILE A 30 6.06 8.27 0.47
N LEU A 31 5.45 8.61 1.61
CA LEU A 31 4.03 8.89 1.72
C LEU A 31 3.61 10.18 0.98
N ILE A 32 4.47 11.20 0.95
CA ILE A 32 4.21 12.48 0.26
C ILE A 32 4.51 12.40 -1.24
N CYS A 33 5.55 11.67 -1.67
CA CYS A 33 5.93 11.52 -3.07
C CYS A 33 4.89 10.74 -3.90
N GLY A 34 3.95 10.03 -3.26
CA GLY A 34 2.77 9.45 -3.92
C GLY A 34 1.67 10.46 -4.30
N GLY A 35 1.83 11.74 -3.94
CA GLY A 35 0.77 12.77 -3.98
C GLY A 35 0.74 13.70 -5.19
N ALA A 36 1.31 13.34 -6.34
CA ALA A 36 1.28 14.18 -7.55
C ALA A 36 0.22 13.79 -8.60
N SER A 37 -0.76 12.94 -8.26
CA SER A 37 -1.93 12.72 -9.12
C SER A 37 -3.20 13.02 -8.33
N GLY A 38 -3.98 13.96 -8.85
CA GLY A 38 -4.97 14.74 -8.11
C GLY A 38 -6.02 13.93 -7.33
N ALA A 39 -6.36 14.50 -6.17
CA ALA A 39 -7.65 14.41 -5.50
C ALA A 39 -8.29 13.01 -5.38
N LEU A 40 -7.96 12.31 -4.30
CA LEU A 40 -8.91 11.42 -3.64
C LEU A 40 -8.99 11.78 -2.14
N PRO A 41 -10.20 11.85 -1.55
CA PRO A 41 -10.36 11.94 -0.11
C PRO A 41 -9.98 10.57 0.45
N MET A 42 -8.75 10.45 0.93
CA MET A 42 -8.18 9.18 1.36
C MET A 42 -8.41 8.96 2.86
N PRO A 43 -9.14 7.91 3.29
CA PRO A 43 -9.15 7.45 4.68
C PRO A 43 -7.87 6.63 4.98
N VAL A 44 -6.71 7.07 4.48
CA VAL A 44 -5.43 6.36 4.62
C VAL A 44 -4.84 6.54 6.00
N GLU A 45 -5.08 7.69 6.62
CA GLU A 45 -4.48 8.04 7.91
C GLU A 45 -4.84 7.02 9.01
N ASP A 46 -6.10 6.59 9.08
CA ASP A 46 -6.57 5.67 10.12
C ASP A 46 -5.97 4.26 9.99
N ASN A 47 -5.83 3.74 8.75
CA ASN A 47 -5.25 2.42 8.51
C ASN A 47 -3.74 2.42 8.68
N LEU A 48 -3.08 3.52 8.31
CA LEU A 48 -1.66 3.70 8.56
C LEU A 48 -1.42 3.75 10.07
N ARG A 49 -2.14 4.61 10.79
CA ARG A 49 -2.02 4.75 12.24
C ARG A 49 -2.25 3.45 12.98
N ARG A 50 -3.24 2.66 12.56
CA ARG A 50 -3.52 1.34 13.12
C ARG A 50 -2.42 0.32 12.79
N TYR A 51 -1.92 0.31 11.55
CA TYR A 51 -0.77 -0.51 11.18
C TYR A 51 0.44 -0.17 12.05
N TYR A 52 0.80 1.11 12.18
CA TYR A 52 1.90 1.52 13.04
C TYR A 52 1.66 1.17 14.52
N TYR A 53 0.42 1.13 14.99
CA TYR A 53 0.12 0.73 16.36
C TYR A 53 0.27 -0.79 16.59
N ASP A 54 -0.23 -1.60 15.64
CA ASP A 54 -0.24 -3.07 15.72
C ASP A 54 1.11 -3.69 15.28
N PHE A 55 1.99 -2.92 14.63
CA PHE A 55 3.26 -3.42 14.12
C PHE A 55 4.24 -3.76 15.26
N PRO A 56 4.88 -4.95 15.26
CA PRO A 56 5.77 -5.39 16.33
C PRO A 56 7.17 -4.75 16.23
N TRP A 57 7.26 -3.44 16.46
CA TRP A 57 8.48 -2.61 16.39
C TRP A 57 9.69 -3.24 17.08
N ASN A 58 9.45 -3.80 18.26
CA ASN A 58 10.48 -4.39 19.12
C ASN A 58 11.15 -5.61 18.49
N GLY A 59 10.41 -6.38 17.68
CA GLY A 59 10.92 -7.58 17.00
C GLY A 59 11.71 -7.25 15.73
N TYR A 60 11.34 -6.19 15.03
CA TYR A 60 11.91 -5.84 13.72
C TYR A 60 13.04 -4.81 13.82
N CYS A 61 12.82 -3.64 14.42
CA CYS A 61 13.81 -2.56 14.37
C CYS A 61 14.95 -2.66 15.40
N PHE A 62 14.82 -3.47 16.44
CA PHE A 62 15.91 -3.68 17.42
C PHE A 62 16.70 -4.97 17.18
N ARG A 63 16.18 -5.92 16.39
CA ARG A 63 16.90 -7.19 16.07
C ARG A 63 17.60 -7.15 14.72
N VAL A 64 17.07 -6.39 13.76
CA VAL A 64 17.65 -6.31 12.41
C VAL A 64 18.86 -5.38 12.43
N ARG A 65 20.02 -5.89 11.99
CA ARG A 65 21.30 -5.17 11.97
C ARG A 65 21.34 -4.22 10.76
N GLY A 66 20.64 -3.08 10.86
CA GLY A 66 20.72 -2.02 9.85
C GLY A 66 19.40 -1.25 9.67
N PRO A 67 19.44 0.09 9.68
CA PRO A 67 18.26 0.92 9.45
C PRO A 67 17.60 0.68 8.08
N SER A 68 18.39 0.41 7.04
CA SER A 68 17.91 0.13 5.68
C SER A 68 17.10 -1.16 5.61
N LEU A 69 17.57 -2.22 6.25
CA LEU A 69 16.89 -3.51 6.28
C LEU A 69 15.60 -3.46 7.12
N CYS A 70 15.56 -2.66 8.22
CA CYS A 70 14.29 -2.45 8.93
C CYS A 70 13.28 -1.71 8.03
N ALA A 71 13.73 -0.73 7.24
CA ALA A 71 12.86 0.01 6.34
C ALA A 71 12.21 -0.87 5.26
N GLU A 72 13.00 -1.76 4.66
CA GLU A 72 12.52 -2.72 3.66
C GLU A 72 11.45 -3.65 4.24
N HIS A 73 11.70 -4.23 5.42
CA HIS A 73 10.75 -5.14 6.07
C HIS A 73 9.46 -4.43 6.53
N ILE A 74 9.53 -3.17 6.96
CA ILE A 74 8.35 -2.38 7.32
C ILE A 74 7.51 -2.07 6.07
N ALA A 75 8.17 -1.79 4.93
CA ALA A 75 7.48 -1.57 3.67
C ALA A 75 6.78 -2.86 3.19
N GLU A 76 7.46 -4.00 3.24
CA GLU A 76 6.88 -5.31 2.90
C GLU A 76 5.72 -5.70 3.82
N GLY A 77 5.89 -5.49 5.13
CA GLY A 77 4.84 -5.71 6.14
C GLY A 77 3.61 -4.84 5.89
N TYR A 78 3.81 -3.57 5.50
CA TYR A 78 2.72 -2.65 5.23
C TYR A 78 1.98 -3.02 3.95
N ILE A 79 2.71 -3.41 2.91
CA ILE A 79 2.16 -3.90 1.66
C ILE A 79 1.29 -5.14 1.96
N SER A 80 1.84 -6.14 2.66
CA SER A 80 1.12 -7.35 3.04
C SER A 80 -0.11 -7.08 3.93
N HIS A 81 0.01 -6.19 4.91
CA HIS A 81 -1.09 -5.78 5.80
C HIS A 81 -2.20 -5.02 5.04
N SER A 82 -1.83 -4.12 4.13
CA SER A 82 -2.77 -3.36 3.31
C SER A 82 -3.56 -4.26 2.35
N PHE A 83 -2.94 -5.34 1.88
CA PHE A 83 -3.60 -6.35 1.03
C PHE A 83 -4.43 -7.37 1.81
N SER A 84 -4.15 -7.60 3.10
CA SER A 84 -4.83 -8.58 3.94
C SER A 84 -5.99 -8.02 4.77
N GLN A 85 -6.10 -6.70 4.94
CA GLN A 85 -7.28 -6.09 5.56
C GLN A 85 -8.46 -6.00 4.57
N PRO A 86 -9.59 -6.69 4.82
CA PRO A 86 -10.76 -6.65 3.94
C PRO A 86 -11.58 -5.35 4.09
N LYS A 87 -11.07 -4.31 4.76
CA LYS A 87 -11.85 -3.11 5.13
C LYS A 87 -11.94 -2.02 4.06
N PHE A 88 -11.43 -2.27 2.86
CA PHE A 88 -11.57 -1.34 1.72
C PHE A 88 -12.69 -1.72 0.74
N PHE A 89 -13.63 -2.58 1.14
CA PHE A 89 -14.85 -2.70 0.37
C PHE A 89 -15.63 -1.40 0.52
N LYS A 90 -15.48 -0.54 -0.49
CA LYS A 90 -16.41 0.56 -0.76
C LYS A 90 -17.82 0.00 -0.51
N PRO A 91 -18.69 0.61 0.30
CA PRO A 91 -19.94 -0.04 0.73
C PRO A 91 -20.86 -0.43 -0.43
N TRP A 92 -20.67 0.17 -1.60
CA TRP A 92 -21.35 -0.17 -2.85
C TRP A 92 -20.76 -1.38 -3.58
N PHE A 93 -19.56 -1.83 -3.23
CA PHE A 93 -18.85 -2.94 -3.87
C PHE A 93 -19.36 -4.27 -3.33
N ASN A 94 -20.02 -5.04 -4.18
CA ASN A 94 -20.68 -6.29 -3.82
C ASN A 94 -20.06 -7.49 -4.56
N THR A 95 -20.62 -8.68 -4.34
CA THR A 95 -20.18 -9.93 -4.99
C THR A 95 -20.27 -9.89 -6.51
N ALA A 96 -21.20 -9.12 -7.09
CA ALA A 96 -21.28 -8.97 -8.54
C ALA A 96 -20.09 -8.16 -9.08
N CYS A 97 -19.65 -7.13 -8.36
CA CYS A 97 -18.44 -6.37 -8.69
C CYS A 97 -17.18 -7.24 -8.65
N SER A 98 -17.00 -8.07 -7.62
CA SER A 98 -15.82 -8.95 -7.52
C SER A 98 -15.81 -9.99 -8.64
N ARG A 99 -16.94 -10.63 -8.94
CA ARG A 99 -17.07 -11.58 -10.06
C ARG A 99 -16.73 -10.93 -11.40
N ALA A 100 -17.31 -9.76 -11.70
CA ALA A 100 -17.07 -9.10 -12.99
C ALA A 100 -15.60 -8.66 -13.17
N ILE A 101 -14.91 -8.26 -12.10
CA ILE A 101 -13.47 -7.96 -12.13
C ILE A 101 -12.65 -9.23 -12.37
N HIS A 102 -13.01 -10.34 -11.70
CA HIS A 102 -12.36 -11.62 -11.89
C HIS A 102 -12.50 -12.13 -13.32
N ASP A 103 -13.71 -12.09 -13.88
CA ASP A 103 -13.99 -12.52 -15.25
C ASP A 103 -13.19 -11.71 -16.27
N ARG A 104 -13.08 -10.39 -16.07
CA ARG A 104 -12.22 -9.51 -16.86
C ARG A 104 -10.75 -9.94 -16.79
N GLU A 105 -10.24 -10.28 -15.61
CA GLU A 105 -8.85 -10.72 -15.43
C GLU A 105 -8.57 -12.08 -16.06
N VAL A 106 -9.52 -13.01 -15.96
CA VAL A 106 -9.44 -14.29 -16.66
C VAL A 106 -9.40 -14.08 -18.18
N ALA A 107 -10.26 -13.22 -18.72
CA ALA A 107 -10.27 -12.89 -20.15
C ALA A 107 -8.97 -12.19 -20.58
N TYR A 108 -8.45 -11.27 -19.76
CA TYR A 108 -7.18 -10.59 -20.02
C TYR A 108 -6.00 -11.57 -20.05
N LYS A 109 -5.91 -12.49 -19.08
CA LYS A 109 -4.88 -13.54 -19.07
C LYS A 109 -4.98 -14.45 -20.29
N ARG A 110 -6.20 -14.82 -20.69
CA ARG A 110 -6.44 -15.60 -21.92
C ARG A 110 -5.95 -14.86 -23.17
N TYR A 111 -6.28 -13.59 -23.30
CA TYR A 111 -5.78 -12.74 -24.39
C TYR A 111 -4.25 -12.66 -24.43
N LEU A 112 -3.60 -12.50 -23.28
CA LEU A 112 -2.13 -12.49 -23.20
C LEU A 112 -1.51 -13.83 -23.58
N SER A 113 -2.13 -14.95 -23.18
CA SER A 113 -1.63 -16.29 -23.50
C SER A 113 -1.82 -16.67 -24.98
N LEU A 114 -2.89 -16.19 -25.60
CA LEU A 114 -3.30 -16.53 -26.96
C LEU A 114 -3.85 -15.26 -27.64
N PRO A 115 -2.98 -14.39 -28.19
CA PRO A 115 -3.41 -13.16 -28.84
C PRO A 115 -4.14 -13.48 -30.16
N SER A 116 -5.47 -13.42 -30.14
CA SER A 116 -6.31 -13.62 -31.31
C SER A 116 -7.44 -12.59 -31.32
N PRO A 117 -8.07 -12.34 -32.49
CA PRO A 117 -9.24 -11.46 -32.56
C PRO A 117 -10.36 -11.87 -31.60
N GLU A 118 -10.57 -13.17 -31.42
CA GLU A 118 -11.59 -13.74 -30.55
C GLU A 118 -11.25 -13.51 -29.07
N SER A 119 -10.01 -13.79 -28.65
CA SER A 119 -9.60 -13.57 -27.26
C SER A 119 -9.59 -12.09 -26.89
N HIS A 120 -9.23 -11.22 -27.85
CA HIS A 120 -9.30 -9.77 -27.71
C HIS A 120 -10.74 -9.28 -27.58
N ALA A 121 -11.67 -9.77 -28.41
CA ALA A 121 -13.09 -9.44 -28.33
C ALA A 121 -13.71 -9.88 -26.99
N LEU A 122 -13.37 -11.07 -26.51
CA LEU A 122 -13.78 -11.56 -25.19
C LEU A 122 -13.28 -10.68 -24.05
N TYR A 123 -12.01 -10.26 -24.09
CA TYR A 123 -11.46 -9.33 -23.11
C TYR A 123 -12.17 -7.96 -23.13
N ILE A 124 -12.42 -7.39 -24.31
CA ILE A 124 -13.15 -6.12 -24.46
C ILE A 124 -14.56 -6.24 -23.87
N SER A 125 -15.27 -7.33 -24.19
CA SER A 125 -16.61 -7.60 -23.66
C SER A 125 -16.60 -7.67 -22.13
N ALA A 126 -15.71 -8.47 -21.55
CA ALA A 126 -15.57 -8.61 -20.10
C ALA A 126 -15.18 -7.29 -19.42
N ARG A 127 -14.30 -6.50 -20.03
CA ARG A 127 -13.90 -5.17 -19.54
C ARG A 127 -15.09 -4.20 -19.51
N ASN A 128 -15.89 -4.17 -20.59
CA ASN A 128 -17.06 -3.30 -20.68
C ASN A 128 -18.15 -3.73 -19.69
N HIS A 129 -18.39 -5.03 -19.55
CA HIS A 129 -19.29 -5.59 -18.54
C HIS A 129 -18.86 -5.19 -17.13
N ALA A 130 -17.59 -5.38 -16.76
CA ALA A 130 -17.08 -4.97 -15.45
C ALA A 130 -17.27 -3.47 -15.19
N LYS A 131 -17.03 -2.63 -16.20
CA LYS A 131 -17.27 -1.18 -16.09
C LYS A 131 -18.74 -0.87 -15.81
N SER A 132 -19.67 -1.51 -16.54
CA SER A 132 -21.11 -1.33 -16.36
C SER A 132 -21.56 -1.76 -14.96
N VAL A 133 -21.15 -2.96 -14.50
CA VAL A 133 -21.49 -3.48 -13.16
C VAL A 133 -21.00 -2.55 -12.05
N LEU A 134 -19.77 -2.06 -12.15
CA LEU A 134 -19.21 -1.13 -11.16
C LEU A 134 -19.95 0.22 -11.14
N GLN A 135 -20.35 0.74 -12.30
CA GLN A 135 -21.15 1.96 -12.38
C GLN A 135 -22.54 1.77 -11.79
N LEU A 136 -23.18 0.65 -12.12
CA LEU A 136 -24.51 0.30 -11.63
C LEU A 136 -24.52 0.16 -10.10
N ALA A 137 -23.54 -0.55 -9.55
CA ALA A 137 -23.41 -0.75 -8.11
C ALA A 137 -23.21 0.58 -7.35
N LYS A 138 -22.39 1.50 -7.90
CA LYS A 138 -22.25 2.86 -7.37
C LYS A 138 -23.56 3.63 -7.39
N HIS A 139 -24.26 3.61 -8.53
CA HIS A 139 -25.50 4.36 -8.73
C HIS A 139 -26.60 3.86 -7.79
N TYR A 140 -26.78 2.54 -7.67
CA TYR A 140 -27.72 1.95 -6.72
C TYR A 140 -27.41 2.36 -5.28
N PHE A 141 -26.15 2.42 -4.88
CA PHE A 141 -25.78 2.82 -3.53
C PHE A 141 -26.05 4.30 -3.25
N ILE A 142 -25.78 5.19 -4.21
CA ILE A 142 -26.07 6.63 -4.07
C ILE A 142 -27.57 6.86 -3.93
N ASN A 143 -28.39 6.21 -4.75
CA ASN A 143 -29.85 6.41 -4.75
C ASN A 143 -30.58 5.67 -3.62
N ARG A 144 -29.86 4.87 -2.81
CA ARG A 144 -30.41 4.19 -1.63
C ARG A 144 -30.28 5.02 -0.35
N LYS A 145 -29.55 6.14 -0.39
CA LYS A 145 -29.46 7.14 0.68
C LYS A 145 -30.47 8.23 0.45
#